data_AF-A0A8T2YZJ0-F1
#
_entry.id   AF-A0A8T2YZJ0-F1
#
_cell.length_a   1.000
_cell.length_b   1.000
_cell.length_c   1.000
_cell.angle_alpha   90.00
_cell.angle_beta   90.00
_cell.angle_gamma   90.00
#
_symmetry.space_group_name_H-M   'P 1'
#
loop_
_entity.id
_entity.type
_entity.pdbx_description
1 polymer ?
#
loop_
_entity_poly.entity_id
_entity_poly.type
_entity_poly.pdbx_seq_one_letter_code
_entity_poly.pdbx_strand_id
1 'polypeptide(L)'
;MIVCVAIFGRQNNPLYIQSFTEADDGLKLHHIVHCSLDVVDERVNNPKKSGPMLNETFPGLLYPTEIYKVYGYLTNTKVKFILVTLDLDVRDADVRNFQIPFTCQVKRSHPELLQKE
;
A
#
# COMPACT_ATOMS: atom_id res chain seq x y z
N MET A 1 -9.77 9.26 9.55
CA MET A 1 -9.55 10.20 8.45
C MET A 1 -8.38 9.71 7.62
N ILE A 2 -8.42 9.82 6.29
CA ILE A 2 -7.25 9.53 5.43
C ILE A 2 -6.34 10.75 5.45
N VAL A 3 -5.05 10.54 5.73
CA VAL A 3 -4.07 11.60 5.90
C VAL A 3 -3.10 11.66 4.73
N CYS A 4 -2.70 10.50 4.23
CA CYS A 4 -1.76 10.39 3.13
C CYS A 4 -2.08 9.15 2.30
N VAL A 5 -2.02 9.32 0.98
CA VAL A 5 -2.09 8.25 0.00
C VAL A 5 -0.82 8.29 -0.82
N ALA A 6 -0.16 7.14 -0.94
CA ALA A 6 1.04 7.01 -1.75
C ALA A 6 0.99 5.74 -2.62
N ILE A 7 1.41 5.88 -3.86
CA ILE A 7 1.47 4.82 -4.85
C ILE A 7 2.91 4.78 -5.37
N PHE A 8 3.52 3.61 -5.25
CA PHE A 8 4.88 3.34 -5.74
C PHE A 8 4.82 2.26 -6.80
N GLY A 9 5.54 2.47 -7.89
CA GLY A 9 5.70 1.48 -8.93
C GLY A 9 6.61 0.31 -8.48
N ARG A 10 6.81 -0.63 -9.40
CA ARG A 10 7.61 -1.84 -9.15
C ARG A 10 9.05 -1.55 -8.71
N GLN A 11 9.64 -0.44 -9.17
CA GLN A 11 11.02 -0.05 -8.86
C GLN A 11 11.10 0.93 -7.68
N ASN A 12 10.09 0.92 -6.79
CA ASN A 12 9.95 1.89 -5.70
C ASN A 12 9.91 3.35 -6.18
N ASN A 13 9.56 3.57 -7.45
CA ASN A 13 9.41 4.90 -8.01
C ASN A 13 8.07 5.49 -7.57
N PRO A 14 8.05 6.70 -6.95
CA PRO A 14 6.79 7.32 -6.54
C PRO A 14 5.98 7.70 -7.78
N LEU A 15 4.83 7.06 -7.96
CA LEU A 15 3.87 7.37 -9.02
C LEU A 15 2.90 8.46 -8.57
N TYR A 16 2.56 8.46 -7.29
CA TYR A 16 1.64 9.42 -6.70
C TYR A 16 1.90 9.52 -5.20
N ILE A 17 2.01 10.73 -4.66
CA ILE A 17 2.01 10.96 -3.22
C ILE A 17 1.18 12.19 -2.95
N GLN A 18 0.15 12.03 -2.13
CA GLN A 18 -0.74 13.11 -1.75
C GLN A 18 -1.00 13.07 -0.26
N SER A 19 -0.59 14.12 0.43
CA SER A 19 -1.02 14.41 1.80
C SER A 19 -2.28 15.28 1.77
N PHE A 20 -3.19 15.02 2.71
CA PHE A 20 -4.45 15.73 2.91
C PHE A 20 -4.46 16.54 4.22
N THR A 21 -3.35 16.53 4.97
CA THR A 21 -3.18 17.27 6.23
C THR A 21 -2.36 18.56 6.02
N GLU A 22 -2.31 19.41 7.04
CA GLU A 22 -1.57 20.66 7.06
C GLU A 22 -0.05 20.47 6.85
N ALA A 23 0.59 21.48 6.27
CA ALA A 23 1.90 21.38 5.62
C ALA A 23 3.07 20.91 6.51
N ASP A 24 3.00 21.08 7.83
CA ASP A 24 4.09 20.69 8.76
C ASP A 24 4.18 19.17 8.95
N ASP A 25 3.05 18.46 8.86
CA ASP A 25 3.02 16.99 8.99
C ASP A 25 3.30 16.27 7.67
N GLY A 26 3.35 17.00 6.54
CA GLY A 26 3.63 16.42 5.23
C GLY A 26 4.95 15.66 5.23
N LEU A 27 6.04 16.26 5.73
CA LEU A 27 7.36 15.63 5.75
C LEU A 27 7.39 14.37 6.63
N LYS A 28 6.71 14.39 7.78
CA LYS A 28 6.58 13.21 8.67
C LYS A 28 5.84 12.08 7.97
N LEU A 29 4.78 12.39 7.22
CA LEU A 29 4.02 11.40 6.47
C LEU A 29 4.84 10.80 5.32
N HIS A 30 5.60 11.61 4.59
CA HIS A 30 6.52 11.11 3.57
C HIS A 30 7.54 10.15 4.17
N HIS A 31 8.10 10.47 5.34
CA HIS A 31 9.02 9.59 6.05
C HIS A 31 8.36 8.26 6.45
N ILE A 32 7.17 8.30 7.08
CA ILE A 32 6.40 7.10 7.47
C ILE A 32 6.11 6.21 6.27
N VAL A 33 5.64 6.81 5.17
CA VAL A 33 5.34 6.11 3.92
C VAL A 33 6.60 5.44 3.35
N HIS A 34 7.75 6.11 3.39
CA HIS A 34 8.99 5.56 2.86
C HIS A 34 9.51 4.39 3.71
N CYS A 35 9.50 4.51 5.04
CA CYS A 35 9.84 3.40 5.93
C CYS A 35 8.89 2.21 5.77
N SER A 36 7.62 2.48 5.45
CA SER A 36 6.63 1.43 5.21
C SER A 36 6.91 0.63 3.93
N LEU A 37 7.61 1.23 2.94
CA LEU A 37 8.02 0.50 1.73
C LEU A 37 9.03 -0.59 2.03
N ASP A 38 9.97 -0.34 2.94
CA ASP A 38 11.01 -1.31 3.31
C ASP A 38 10.37 -2.55 3.95
N VAL A 39 9.35 -2.34 4.81
CA VAL A 39 8.57 -3.43 5.42
C VAL A 39 7.79 -4.23 4.36
N VAL A 40 7.18 -3.54 3.39
CA VAL A 40 6.51 -4.21 2.27
C VAL A 40 7.50 -5.03 1.45
N ASP A 41 8.69 -4.48 1.16
CA ASP A 41 9.72 -5.16 0.38
C ASP A 41 10.23 -6.42 1.10
N GLU A 42 10.50 -6.33 2.40
CA GLU A 42 10.91 -7.47 3.22
C GLU A 42 9.84 -8.58 3.22
N ARG A 43 8.56 -8.22 3.41
CA ARG A 43 7.45 -9.19 3.41
C ARG A 43 7.27 -9.87 2.05
N VAL A 44 7.48 -9.14 0.96
CA VAL A 44 7.33 -9.66 -0.40
C VAL A 44 8.52 -10.54 -0.81
N ASN A 45 9.72 -10.18 -0.38
CA ASN A 45 10.94 -10.92 -0.72
C ASN A 45 11.18 -12.13 0.19
N ASN A 46 10.56 -12.17 1.38
CA ASN A 46 10.70 -13.27 2.34
C ASN A 46 9.36 -13.81 2.87
N PRO A 47 8.58 -14.50 2.02
CA PRO A 47 7.25 -15.00 2.39
C PRO A 47 7.26 -16.07 3.50
N LYS A 48 8.44 -16.62 3.84
CA LYS A 48 8.60 -17.67 4.87
C LYS A 48 8.49 -17.16 6.30
N LYS A 49 8.61 -15.85 6.54
CA LYS A 49 8.42 -15.21 7.86
C LYS A 49 6.99 -14.68 8.07
N SER A 50 6.21 -14.50 7.00
CA SER A 50 4.81 -14.11 7.08
C SER A 50 3.94 -15.34 7.33
N GLY A 51 3.24 -15.37 8.46
CA GLY A 51 2.33 -16.46 8.83
C GLY A 51 1.21 -16.72 7.81
N PRO A 52 0.39 -17.78 8.03
CA PRO A 52 -0.47 -18.40 7.01
C PRO A 52 -1.65 -17.57 6.44
N MET A 53 -1.76 -16.27 6.73
CA MET A 53 -2.97 -15.48 6.44
C MET A 53 -2.85 -14.46 5.30
N LEU A 54 -1.68 -14.29 4.67
CA LEU A 54 -1.50 -13.24 3.66
C LEU A 54 -1.19 -13.87 2.30
N ASN A 55 -2.26 -14.16 1.55
CA ASN A 55 -2.14 -14.28 0.09
C ASN A 55 -1.43 -13.02 -0.42
N GLU A 56 -0.41 -13.22 -1.25
CA GLU A 56 0.71 -12.30 -1.60
C GLU A 56 0.33 -10.88 -2.09
N THR A 57 -0.96 -10.59 -2.18
CA THR A 57 -1.55 -9.33 -2.66
C THR A 57 -1.93 -8.36 -1.53
N PHE A 58 -2.15 -8.82 -0.29
CA PHE A 58 -2.47 -7.93 0.86
C PHE A 58 -1.39 -7.95 1.94
N PRO A 59 -0.46 -6.98 1.95
CA PRO A 59 0.41 -6.73 3.10
C PRO A 59 -0.34 -6.37 4.39
N GLY A 60 -1.63 -6.00 4.34
CA GLY A 60 -2.47 -5.73 5.51
C GLY A 60 -2.03 -4.48 6.29
N LEU A 61 -2.30 -4.45 7.59
CA LEU A 61 -1.77 -3.44 8.49
C LEU A 61 -0.24 -3.63 8.60
N LEU A 62 0.52 -2.61 8.19
CA LEU A 62 1.98 -2.64 8.23
C LEU A 62 2.50 -2.24 9.60
N TYR A 63 2.04 -1.09 10.08
CA TYR A 63 2.47 -0.48 11.33
C TYR A 63 1.32 0.28 11.98
N PRO A 64 0.85 -0.15 13.17
CA PRO A 64 0.07 0.70 14.05
C PRO A 64 1.02 1.54 14.90
N THR A 65 1.14 2.83 14.60
CA THR A 65 1.65 3.84 15.56
C THR A 65 0.51 4.25 16.49
N GLU A 66 0.83 4.85 17.63
CA GLU A 66 -0.14 5.42 18.59
C GLU A 66 -1.13 6.43 17.98
N ILE A 67 -0.80 7.03 16.84
CA ILE A 67 -1.56 8.12 16.20
C ILE A 67 -1.91 7.79 14.73
N TYR A 68 -1.20 6.86 14.10
CA TYR A 68 -1.33 6.57 12.67
C TYR A 68 -1.36 5.06 12.40
N LYS A 69 -2.41 4.61 11.71
CA LYS A 69 -2.50 3.26 11.15
C LYS A 69 -2.08 3.28 9.69
N VAL A 70 -1.03 2.53 9.36
CA VAL A 70 -0.51 2.41 7.99
C VAL A 70 -0.91 1.07 7.39
N TYR A 71 -1.62 1.14 6.27
CA TYR A 71 -2.04 -0.01 5.48
C TYR A 71 -1.22 -0.12 4.21
N GLY A 72 -0.78 -1.34 3.91
CA GLY A 72 -0.05 -1.68 2.71
C GLY A 72 -0.85 -2.61 1.82
N TYR A 73 -0.92 -2.29 0.53
CA TYR A 73 -1.49 -3.15 -0.49
C TYR A 73 -0.49 -3.36 -1.64
N LEU A 74 -0.36 -4.60 -2.12
CA LEU A 74 0.52 -4.92 -3.25
C LEU A 74 -0.31 -5.54 -4.37
N THR A 75 -0.37 -4.87 -5.50
CA THR A 75 -1.01 -5.45 -6.68
C THR A 75 -0.16 -6.55 -7.33
N ASN A 76 -0.81 -7.40 -8.13
CA ASN A 76 -0.12 -8.41 -8.95
C ASN A 76 0.94 -7.81 -9.90
N THR A 77 0.78 -6.55 -10.30
CA THR A 77 1.75 -5.82 -11.14
C THR A 77 2.96 -5.30 -10.35
N LYS A 78 3.07 -5.67 -9.06
CA LYS A 78 4.07 -5.21 -8.10
C LYS A 78 4.04 -3.70 -7.84
N VAL A 79 2.91 -3.04 -8.12
CA VAL A 79 2.66 -1.66 -7.67
C VAL A 79 2.22 -1.71 -6.21
N LYS A 80 2.90 -0.92 -5.37
CA LYS A 80 2.72 -0.83 -3.93
C LYS A 80 1.84 0.37 -3.61
N PHE A 81 0.76 0.15 -2.88
CA PHE A 81 -0.17 1.16 -2.40
C PHE A 81 0.01 1.28 -0.89
N ILE A 82 0.21 2.50 -0.41
CA ILE A 82 0.37 2.80 1.00
C ILE A 82 -0.69 3.83 1.39
N LEU A 83 -1.46 3.50 2.41
CA LEU A 83 -2.53 4.34 2.94
C LEU A 83 -2.24 4.63 4.40
N VAL A 84 -2.17 5.92 4.76
CA VAL A 84 -1.99 6.36 6.14
C VAL A 84 -3.30 6.97 6.65
N THR A 85 -3.76 6.47 7.78
CA THR A 85 -5.00 6.91 8.45
C THR A 85 -4.70 7.25 9.91
N LEU A 86 -5.45 8.19 10.50
CA LEU A 86 -5.32 8.54 11.93
C LEU A 86 -5.98 7.45 12.79
N ASP A 87 -7.30 7.42 12.86
CA ASP A 87 -8.04 6.42 13.66
C ASP A 87 -9.38 6.06 13.02
N LEU A 88 -9.37 5.52 11.80
CA LEU A 88 -10.53 4.79 11.29
C LEU A 88 -10.23 3.31 11.41
N ASP A 89 -11.15 2.53 11.97
CA ASP A 89 -11.21 1.09 11.72
C ASP A 89 -11.62 0.87 10.27
N VAL A 90 -10.67 1.13 9.37
CA VAL A 90 -10.79 0.72 7.99
C VAL A 90 -10.78 -0.79 8.01
N ARG A 91 -11.95 -1.39 7.83
CA ARG A 91 -12.07 -2.85 7.80
C ARG A 91 -11.27 -3.33 6.61
N ASP A 92 -10.56 -4.46 6.74
CA ASP A 92 -9.87 -5.09 5.60
C ASP A 92 -10.83 -5.34 4.41
N ALA A 93 -12.15 -5.40 4.66
CA ALA A 93 -13.19 -5.45 3.63
C ALA A 93 -13.26 -4.17 2.78
N ASP A 94 -13.10 -2.97 3.35
CA ASP A 94 -13.15 -1.69 2.63
C ASP A 94 -11.87 -1.47 1.81
N VAL A 95 -10.71 -1.85 2.36
CA VAL A 95 -9.44 -1.86 1.62
C VAL A 95 -9.50 -2.87 0.47
N ARG A 96 -10.12 -4.04 0.69
CA ARG A 96 -10.40 -5.04 -0.36
C ARG A 96 -11.37 -4.53 -1.41
N ASN A 97 -12.39 -3.78 -1.04
CA ASN A 97 -13.32 -3.21 -2.00
C ASN A 97 -12.66 -2.13 -2.88
N PHE A 98 -11.61 -1.46 -2.39
CA PHE A 98 -10.81 -0.52 -3.18
C PHE A 98 -9.96 -1.23 -4.25
N GLN A 99 -9.57 -2.49 -4.03
CA GLN A 99 -8.82 -3.28 -5.01
C GLN A 99 -9.63 -3.52 -6.30
N ILE A 100 -10.92 -3.82 -6.20
CA ILE A 100 -11.74 -4.29 -7.33
C ILE A 100 -11.80 -3.26 -8.49
N PRO A 101 -12.13 -1.97 -8.26
CA PRO A 101 -12.16 -0.98 -9.34
C PRO A 101 -10.76 -0.64 -9.88
N PHE A 102 -9.72 -0.58 -9.03
CA PHE A 102 -8.36 -0.22 -9.47
C PHE A 102 -7.67 -1.36 -10.26
N THR A 103 -7.88 -2.62 -9.87
CA THR A 103 -7.33 -3.76 -10.61
C THR A 103 -7.98 -3.87 -11.99
N CYS A 104 -9.27 -3.54 -12.11
CA CYS A 104 -9.99 -3.55 -13.38
C CYS A 104 -9.51 -2.45 -14.33
N GLN A 105 -9.20 -1.26 -13.80
CA GLN A 105 -8.63 -0.16 -14.61
C GLN A 105 -7.20 -0.44 -15.05
N VAL A 106 -6.32 -0.91 -14.16
CA VAL A 106 -4.92 -1.24 -14.52
C VAL A 106 -4.85 -2.40 -15.54
N LYS A 107 -5.73 -3.41 -15.42
CA LYS A 107 -5.83 -4.50 -16.42
C LYS A 107 -6.27 -4.00 -17.81
N ARG A 108 -7.05 -2.92 -17.89
CA ARG A 108 -7.45 -2.32 -19.17
C ARG A 108 -6.34 -1.48 -19.81
N SER A 109 -5.49 -0.83 -19.01
CA SER A 109 -4.47 0.08 -19.53
C SER A 109 -3.20 -0.61 -20.06
N HIS A 110 -2.82 -1.77 -19.50
CA HIS A 110 -1.63 -2.52 -19.94
C HIS A 110 -1.90 -4.04 -19.96
N PRO A 111 -2.36 -4.60 -21.11
CA PRO A 111 -2.64 -6.03 -21.25
C PRO A 111 -1.38 -6.93 -21.24
N GLU A 112 -0.18 -6.36 -21.33
CA GLU A 112 1.09 -7.09 -21.48
C GLU A 112 1.60 -7.79 -20.20
N LEU A 113 0.98 -7.56 -19.04
CA LEU A 113 1.40 -8.16 -17.76
C LEU A 113 0.79 -9.56 -17.50
N LEU A 114 0.15 -10.18 -18.51
CA LEU A 114 -0.48 -11.51 -18.40
C LEU A 114 0.41 -12.67 -18.90
N GLN A 115 1.62 -12.41 -19.41
CA GLN A 115 2.52 -13.47 -19.85
C GLN A 115 3.76 -13.51 -18.97
N LYS A 116 3.69 -14.30 -17.89
CA LYS A 116 4.77 -15.11 -17.30
C LYS A 116 4.30 -15.59 -15.92
N GLU A 117 3.51 -16.67 -15.95
CA GLU A 117 3.55 -17.68 -14.88
C GLU A 117 4.92 -18.36 -14.88
#